data_AF-A0A6G7KBL0-F1
#
_entry.id   AF-A0A6G7KBL0-F1
#
_cell.length_a   1.000
_cell.length_b   1.000
_cell.length_c   1.000
_cell.angle_alpha   90.00
_cell.angle_beta   90.00
_cell.angle_gamma   90.00
#
_symmetry.space_group_name_H-M   'P 1'
#
loop_
_entity.id
_entity.type
_entity.pdbx_description
1 polymer ?
#
loop_
_entity_poly.entity_id
_entity_poly.type
_entity_poly.pdbx_seq_one_letter_code
_entity_poly.pdbx_strand_id
1 'polypeptide(L)' 'MEQSKAETVKDQVQSIYSITQSEITNEDGTPISVADLQDLVYQEVAYLAELLGFELED' A
#
# COMPACT_ATOMS: atom_id res chain seq x y z
N MET A 1 9.21 6.32 -21.21
CA MET A 1 7.85 5.87 -21.58
C MET A 1 6.98 6.19 -20.38
N GLU A 2 5.93 6.99 -20.52
CA GLU A 2 4.97 7.17 -19.43
C GLU A 2 4.24 5.83 -19.22
N GLN A 3 4.31 5.29 -18.01
CA GLN A 3 3.52 4.14 -17.62
C GLN A 3 2.04 4.54 -17.65
N SER A 4 1.17 3.64 -18.13
CA SER A 4 -0.26 3.95 -18.15
C SER A 4 -0.78 4.09 -16.72
N LYS A 5 -1.62 5.10 -16.45
CA LYS A 5 -2.29 5.27 -15.15
C LYS A 5 -2.98 3.98 -14.68
N ALA A 6 -3.52 3.19 -15.61
CA ALA A 6 -4.16 1.91 -15.29
C ALA A 6 -3.16 0.84 -14.82
N GLU A 7 -1.93 0.84 -15.35
CA GLU A 7 -0.86 -0.07 -14.90
C GLU A 7 -0.36 0.35 -13.52
N THR A 8 -0.15 1.65 -13.27
CA THR A 8 0.24 2.15 -11.94
C THR A 8 -0.82 1.82 -10.88
N VAL A 9 -2.11 2.01 -11.19
CA VAL A 9 -3.21 1.60 -10.29
C VAL A 9 -3.18 0.10 -10.01
N LYS A 10 -2.95 -0.73 -11.04
CA LYS A 10 -2.88 -2.18 -10.88
C LYS A 10 -1.72 -2.58 -9.97
N ASP A 11 -0.53 -2.03 -10.21
CA ASP A 11 0.67 -2.32 -9.41
C ASP A 11 0.43 -1.93 -7.93
N GLN A 12 -0.23 -0.79 -7.72
CA GLN A 12 -0.57 -0.31 -6.39
C GLN A 12 -1.56 -1.22 -5.64
N VAL A 13 -2.61 -1.67 -6.32
CA VAL A 13 -3.57 -2.64 -5.75
C VAL A 13 -2.87 -3.97 -5.42
N GLN A 14 -1.93 -4.41 -6.25
CA GLN A 14 -1.14 -5.62 -5.99
C GLN A 14 -0.19 -5.47 -4.80
N SER A 15 0.37 -4.27 -4.59
CA SER A 15 1.19 -3.95 -3.42
C SER A 15 0.39 -4.10 -2.12
N ILE A 16 -0.79 -3.46 -2.05
CA ILE A 16 -1.73 -3.57 -0.91
C ILE A 16 -2.07 -5.04 -0.63
N TYR A 17 -2.45 -5.80 -1.66
CA TYR A 17 -2.77 -7.21 -1.50
C TYR A 17 -1.59 -8.00 -0.93
N SER A 18 -0.38 -7.78 -1.45
CA SER A 18 0.83 -8.47 -1.00
C SER A 18 1.16 -8.17 0.46
N ILE A 19 0.98 -6.91 0.89
CA ILE A 19 1.18 -6.50 2.28
C ILE A 19 0.22 -7.26 3.21
N THR A 20 -1.05 -7.41 2.82
CA THR A 20 -2.05 -8.09 3.66
C THR A 20 -1.90 -9.61 3.75
N GLN A 21 -1.10 -10.23 2.87
CA GLN A 21 -0.91 -11.69 2.81
C GLN A 21 0.47 -12.13 3.33
N SER A 22 1.41 -11.20 3.50
CA SER A 22 2.79 -11.53 3.83
C SER A 22 3.03 -11.51 5.34
N GLU A 23 3.87 -12.42 5.84
CA GLU A 23 4.48 -12.26 7.15
C GLU A 23 5.55 -11.16 7.02
N ILE A 24 5.19 -9.93 7.38
CA ILE A 24 6.10 -8.78 7.33
C ILE A 24 6.86 -8.69 8.65
N THR A 25 8.18 -8.53 8.54
CA THR A 25 9.07 -8.38 9.67
C THR A 25 9.83 -7.05 9.59
N ASN A 26 10.22 -6.54 10.75
CA ASN A 26 11.18 -5.44 10.87
C ASN A 26 12.59 -5.88 10.45
N GLU A 27 13.53 -4.94 10.40
CA GLU A 27 14.94 -5.20 10.02
C GLU A 27 15.63 -6.25 10.92
N ASP A 28 15.16 -6.43 12.15
CA ASP A 28 15.66 -7.41 13.11
C ASP A 28 15.01 -8.80 12.97
N GLY A 29 14.07 -8.96 12.04
CA GLY A 29 13.33 -10.21 11.82
C GLY A 29 12.11 -10.41 12.73
N THR A 30 11.79 -9.44 13.60
CA THR A 30 10.59 -9.49 14.44
C THR A 30 9.35 -9.18 13.60
N PRO A 31 8.24 -9.93 13.72
CA PRO A 31 6.98 -9.58 13.05
C PRO A 31 6.54 -8.15 13.39
N ILE A 32 6.05 -7.42 12.39
CA ILE A 32 5.51 -6.07 12.61
C ILE A 32 4.23 -6.13 13.46
N SER A 33 3.91 -5.03 14.14
CA SER A 33 2.63 -4.94 14.86
C SER A 33 1.46 -4.73 13.90
N VAL A 34 0.24 -4.91 14.41
CA VAL A 34 -0.98 -4.60 13.64
C VAL A 34 -1.03 -3.10 13.28
N ALA A 35 -0.55 -2.22 14.16
CA ALA A 35 -0.52 -0.78 13.89
C ALA A 35 0.43 -0.45 12.74
N ASP A 36 1.62 -1.05 12.73
CA ASP A 36 2.58 -0.88 11.63
C ASP A 36 2.00 -1.38 10.30
N LEU A 37 1.28 -2.51 10.33
CA LEU A 37 0.61 -3.05 9.14
C LEU A 37 -0.50 -2.10 8.64
N GLN A 38 -1.28 -1.51 9.55
CA GLN A 38 -2.31 -0.53 9.21
C GLN A 38 -1.70 0.72 8.57
N ASP A 39 -0.58 1.22 9.10
CA ASP A 39 0.14 2.37 8.56
C ASP A 39 0.68 2.08 7.14
N LEU A 40 1.25 0.89 6.91
CA LEU A 40 1.70 0.48 5.58
C LEU A 40 0.54 0.44 4.58
N VAL A 41 -0.58 -0.20 4.93
CA VAL A 41 -1.76 -0.25 4.07
C VAL A 41 -2.30 1.17 3.81
N TYR A 42 -2.35 2.02 4.82
CA TYR A 42 -2.81 3.40 4.68
C TYR A 42 -1.94 4.20 3.70
N GLN A 43 -0.61 4.09 3.77
CA GLN A 43 0.29 4.77 2.84
C GLN A 43 0.00 4.37 1.39
N GLU A 44 -0.18 3.08 1.15
CA GLU A 44 -0.46 2.56 -0.19
C GLU A 44 -1.85 3.00 -0.71
N VAL A 45 -2.84 3.09 0.17
CA VAL A 45 -4.19 3.59 -0.15
C VAL A 45 -4.19 5.10 -0.40
N ALA A 46 -3.43 5.87 0.39
CA ALA A 46 -3.28 7.31 0.22
C ALA A 46 -2.62 7.64 -1.12
N TYR A 47 -1.57 6.91 -1.51
CA TYR A 47 -0.96 7.06 -2.83
C TYR A 47 -1.95 6.75 -3.95
N LEU A 48 -2.78 5.71 -3.79
CA LEU A 48 -3.80 5.38 -4.77
C LEU A 48 -4.88 6.48 -4.87
N ALA A 49 -5.28 7.06 -3.74
CA ALA A 49 -6.24 8.17 -3.68
C ALA A 49 -5.70 9.42 -4.40
N GLU A 50 -4.43 9.78 -4.18
CA GLU A 50 -3.74 10.85 -4.90
C GLU A 50 -3.71 10.59 -6.41
N LEU A 51 -3.33 9.37 -6.81
CA LEU A 51 -3.29 8.97 -8.21
C LEU A 51 -4.67 9.08 -8.88
N LEU A 52 -5.73 8.72 -8.16
CA LEU A 52 -7.10 8.73 -8.67
C LEU A 52 -7.79 10.10 -8.54
N GLY A 53 -7.26 11.01 -7.71
CA GLY A 53 -7.72 12.38 -7.55
C GLY A 53 -8.90 12.53 -6.59
N PHE A 54 -8.93 11.74 -5.51
CA PHE A 54 -9.90 11.89 -4.42
C PHE A 54 -9.22 11.89 -3.05
N GLU A 55 -9.92 12.42 -2.04
CA GLU A 55 -9.47 12.43 -0.64
C GLU A 55 -10.08 11.23 0.10
N LEU A 56 -9.32 10.66 1.04
CA LEU A 56 -9.83 9.63 1.94
C LEU A 56 -10.71 10.27 3.02
N GLU A 57 -11.82 9.61 3.36
CA GLU A 57 -12.65 10.01 4.49
C GLU A 57 -12.05 9.46 5.80
N ASP A 58 -12.08 10.27 6.86
CA ASP A 58 -11.58 9.94 8.21
C ASP A 58 -12.41 8.84 8.92
#